data_AF-A0A7C6M439-F1
#
_entry.id   AF-A0A7C6M439-F1
#
_cell.length_a   1.000
_cell.length_b   1.000
_cell.length_c   1.000
_cell.angle_alpha   90.00
_cell.angle_beta   90.00
_cell.angle_gamma   90.00
#
_symmetry.space_group_name_H-M   'P 1'
#
loop_
_entity.id
_entity.type
_entity.pdbx_description
1 polymer ?
#
loop_
_entity_poly.entity_id
_entity_poly.type
_entity_poly.pdbx_seq_one_letter_code
_entity_poly.pdbx_strand_id
1 'polypeptide(L)'
;MKRVVTILLFTVIGLHAVAQTAEIEALQKQRQALQEDISNTNRLYLDVKKHTTTILDRIKLINKQIASRKELINVQRREIEVLRKEERRLEGEIERLNRELKQKQDNYANAIQGMLNQKYSQNKLLFILSGQSIGESLRRMQYLREYSKWQKEQAAEIKRQNEEITKKREALIQAKLDKEKALASL
;
A
#
# COMPACT_ATOMS: atom_id res chain seq x y z
N MET A 1 -95.37 -0.17 -58.44
CA MET A 1 -94.14 0.65 -58.37
C MET A 1 -93.81 1.13 -56.95
N LYS A 2 -94.72 1.81 -56.23
CA LYS A 2 -94.44 2.34 -54.87
C LYS A 2 -93.94 1.30 -53.85
N ARG A 3 -94.51 0.08 -53.84
CA ARG A 3 -94.13 -1.02 -52.93
C ARG A 3 -92.72 -1.57 -53.16
N VAL A 4 -92.26 -1.61 -54.41
CA VAL A 4 -90.92 -2.09 -54.77
C VAL A 4 -89.86 -1.06 -54.37
N VAL A 5 -90.14 0.22 -54.56
CA VAL A 5 -89.25 1.32 -54.15
C VAL A 5 -89.06 1.35 -52.63
N THR A 6 -90.11 1.14 -51.84
CA THR A 6 -89.99 1.06 -50.37
C THR A 6 -89.17 -0.14 -49.89
N ILE A 7 -89.27 -1.30 -50.54
CA ILE A 7 -88.49 -2.49 -50.19
C ILE A 7 -87.01 -2.25 -50.51
N LEU A 8 -86.71 -1.65 -51.66
CA LEU A 8 -85.35 -1.35 -52.10
C LEU A 8 -84.67 -0.27 -51.23
N LEU A 9 -85.45 0.71 -50.74
CA LEU A 9 -84.97 1.69 -49.78
C LEU A 9 -84.64 1.04 -48.42
N PHE A 10 -85.46 0.09 -47.96
CA PHE A 10 -85.24 -0.61 -46.69
C PHE A 10 -84.01 -1.52 -46.71
N THR A 11 -83.74 -2.20 -47.84
CA THR A 11 -82.52 -3.03 -47.99
C THR A 11 -81.24 -2.20 -48.06
N VAL A 12 -81.26 -1.04 -48.71
CA VAL A 12 -80.10 -0.13 -48.72
C VAL A 12 -79.79 0.41 -47.31
N ILE A 13 -80.82 0.79 -46.54
CA ILE A 13 -80.65 1.24 -45.15
C ILE A 13 -80.11 0.10 -44.26
N GLY A 14 -80.61 -1.14 -44.45
CA GLY A 14 -80.13 -2.31 -43.70
C GLY A 14 -78.66 -2.65 -43.98
N LEU A 15 -78.19 -2.53 -45.23
CA LEU A 15 -76.79 -2.76 -45.60
C LEU A 15 -75.85 -1.70 -45.02
N HIS A 16 -76.27 -0.43 -44.97
CA HIS A 16 -75.48 0.65 -44.35
C HIS A 16 -75.32 0.48 -42.83
N ALA A 17 -76.35 0.00 -42.11
CA ALA A 17 -76.27 -0.25 -40.68
C ALA A 17 -75.31 -1.40 -40.32
N VAL A 18 -75.28 -2.48 -41.12
CA VAL A 18 -74.36 -3.61 -40.92
C VAL A 18 -72.91 -3.22 -41.23
N ALA A 19 -72.69 -2.44 -42.30
CA ALA A 19 -71.36 -1.93 -42.65
C ALA A 19 -70.78 -0.99 -41.56
N GLN A 20 -71.62 -0.10 -41.02
CA GLN A 20 -71.25 0.78 -39.92
C GLN A 20 -70.89 0.00 -38.65
N THR A 21 -71.59 -1.11 -38.37
CA THR A 21 -71.32 -1.96 -37.21
C THR A 21 -69.99 -2.73 -37.36
N ALA A 22 -69.68 -3.22 -38.55
CA ALA A 22 -68.41 -3.90 -38.83
C ALA A 22 -67.19 -2.96 -38.76
N GLU A 23 -67.34 -1.73 -39.25
CA GLU A 23 -66.32 -0.68 -39.13
C GLU A 23 -66.07 -0.31 -37.67
N ILE A 24 -67.13 -0.16 -36.87
CA ILE A 24 -67.01 0.12 -35.43
C ILE A 24 -66.30 -1.02 -34.70
N GLU A 25 -66.61 -2.29 -35.01
CA GLU A 25 -65.94 -3.44 -34.41
C GLU A 25 -64.45 -3.48 -34.79
N ALA A 26 -64.11 -3.18 -36.04
CA ALA A 26 -62.72 -3.08 -36.50
C ALA A 26 -61.96 -1.95 -35.78
N LEU A 27 -62.59 -0.78 -35.63
CA LEU A 27 -62.02 0.35 -34.88
C LEU A 27 -61.84 0.03 -33.39
N GLN A 28 -62.76 -0.73 -32.79
CA GLN A 28 -62.64 -1.19 -31.40
C GLN A 28 -61.48 -2.17 -31.22
N LYS A 29 -61.33 -3.16 -32.13
CA LYS A 29 -60.18 -4.07 -32.13
C LYS A 29 -58.86 -3.34 -32.32
N GLN A 30 -58.83 -2.38 -33.24
CA GLN A 30 -57.65 -1.53 -33.48
C GLN A 30 -57.32 -0.69 -32.25
N ARG A 31 -58.34 -0.09 -31.60
CA ARG A 31 -58.14 0.66 -30.35
C ARG A 31 -57.59 -0.22 -29.24
N GLN A 32 -58.11 -1.44 -29.07
CA GLN A 32 -57.62 -2.36 -28.06
C GLN A 32 -56.17 -2.77 -28.34
N ALA A 33 -55.84 -3.13 -29.58
CA ALA A 33 -54.48 -3.46 -29.98
C ALA A 33 -53.51 -2.30 -29.71
N LEU A 34 -53.90 -1.07 -30.07
CA LEU A 34 -53.11 0.14 -29.78
C LEU A 34 -52.92 0.38 -28.28
N GLN A 35 -53.95 0.12 -27.47
CA GLN A 35 -53.85 0.25 -26.01
C GLN A 35 -52.90 -0.80 -25.40
N GLU A 36 -52.93 -2.03 -25.90
CA GLU A 36 -52.00 -3.09 -25.50
C GLU A 36 -50.56 -2.75 -25.90
N ASP A 37 -50.34 -2.25 -27.12
CA ASP A 37 -49.04 -1.79 -27.59
C ASP A 37 -48.48 -0.65 -26.72
N ILE A 38 -49.29 0.37 -26.43
CA ILE A 38 -48.89 1.49 -25.55
C ILE A 38 -48.50 0.97 -24.16
N SER A 39 -49.28 0.04 -23.60
CA SER A 39 -48.97 -0.57 -22.30
C SER A 39 -47.65 -1.34 -22.33
N ASN A 40 -47.41 -2.12 -23.39
CA ASN A 40 -46.17 -2.87 -23.57
C ASN A 40 -44.95 -1.94 -23.75
N THR A 41 -45.08 -0.88 -24.55
CA THR A 41 -44.03 0.15 -24.71
C THR A 41 -43.72 0.84 -23.39
N ASN A 42 -44.73 1.19 -22.58
CA ASN A 42 -44.52 1.78 -21.26
C ASN A 42 -43.77 0.84 -20.30
N ARG A 43 -44.11 -0.46 -20.32
CA ARG A 43 -43.39 -1.47 -19.53
C ARG A 43 -41.91 -1.53 -19.94
N LEU A 44 -41.64 -1.63 -21.24
CA LEU A 44 -40.27 -1.64 -21.79
C LEU A 44 -39.50 -0.36 -21.45
N TYR A 45 -40.13 0.81 -21.55
CA TYR A 45 -39.52 2.09 -21.18
C TYR A 45 -39.12 2.12 -19.70
N LEU A 46 -40.00 1.65 -18.80
CA LEU A 46 -39.72 1.59 -17.37
C LEU A 46 -38.58 0.61 -17.07
N ASP A 47 -38.52 -0.52 -17.76
CA ASP A 47 -37.42 -1.50 -17.63
C ASP A 47 -36.09 -0.89 -18.10
N VAL A 48 -36.06 -0.26 -19.28
CA VAL A 48 -34.87 0.43 -19.80
C VAL A 48 -34.41 1.52 -18.83
N LYS A 49 -35.35 2.35 -18.33
CA LYS A 49 -35.04 3.40 -17.34
C LYS A 49 -34.42 2.82 -16.07
N LYS A 50 -34.97 1.73 -15.54
CA LYS A 50 -34.44 1.03 -14.36
C LYS A 50 -33.03 0.48 -14.61
N HIS A 51 -32.79 -0.12 -15.77
CA HIS A 51 -31.46 -0.58 -16.17
C HIS A 51 -30.46 0.57 -16.30
N THR A 52 -30.84 1.70 -16.92
CA THR A 52 -29.99 2.89 -17.03
C THR A 52 -29.64 3.45 -15.65
N THR A 53 -30.61 3.57 -14.73
CA THR A 53 -30.34 4.00 -13.34
C THR A 53 -29.36 3.04 -12.66
N THR A 54 -29.56 1.73 -12.81
CA THR A 54 -28.65 0.71 -12.24
C THR A 54 -27.23 0.84 -12.80
N ILE A 55 -27.08 1.11 -14.10
CA ILE A 55 -25.78 1.33 -14.73
C ILE A 55 -25.12 2.61 -14.19
N LEU A 56 -25.85 3.71 -14.04
CA LEU A 56 -25.33 4.95 -13.47
C LEU A 56 -24.83 4.76 -12.03
N ASP A 57 -25.56 4.01 -11.21
CA ASP A 57 -25.14 3.70 -9.85
C ASP A 57 -23.90 2.79 -9.82
N ARG A 58 -23.81 1.81 -10.73
CA ARG A 58 -22.58 1.02 -10.91
C ARG A 58 -21.39 1.91 -11.30
N ILE A 59 -21.56 2.87 -12.21
CA ILE A 59 -20.51 3.82 -12.59
C ILE A 59 -20.07 4.65 -11.38
N LYS A 60 -21.01 5.16 -10.56
CA LYS A 60 -20.68 5.90 -9.33
C LYS A 60 -19.89 5.04 -8.35
N LEU A 61 -20.28 3.78 -8.16
CA LEU A 61 -19.57 2.84 -7.29
C LEU A 61 -18.15 2.55 -7.81
N ILE A 62 -17.99 2.33 -9.12
CA ILE A 62 -16.68 2.14 -9.76
C ILE A 62 -15.81 3.38 -9.59
N ASN A 63 -16.35 4.59 -9.81
CA ASN A 63 -15.60 5.83 -9.61
C ASN A 63 -15.17 6.01 -8.15
N LYS A 64 -16.04 5.67 -7.20
CA LYS A 64 -15.68 5.65 -5.77
C LYS A 64 -14.55 4.64 -5.50
N GLN A 65 -14.63 3.45 -6.07
CA GLN A 65 -13.59 2.42 -5.95
C GLN A 65 -12.26 2.89 -6.55
N ILE A 66 -12.27 3.54 -7.72
CA ILE A 66 -11.08 4.13 -8.36
C ILE A 66 -10.48 5.21 -7.46
N ALA A 67 -11.31 6.11 -6.91
CA ALA A 67 -10.84 7.14 -5.98
C ALA A 67 -10.20 6.54 -4.74
N SER A 68 -10.84 5.54 -4.10
CA SER A 68 -10.28 4.84 -2.95
C SER A 68 -8.96 4.12 -3.27
N ARG A 69 -8.84 3.51 -4.46
CA ARG A 69 -7.57 2.89 -4.90
C ARG A 69 -6.46 3.93 -5.11
N LYS A 70 -6.78 5.10 -5.68
CA LYS A 70 -5.81 6.20 -5.82
C LYS A 70 -5.29 6.69 -4.47
N GLU A 71 -6.19 6.86 -3.49
CA GLU A 71 -5.80 7.24 -2.13
C GLU A 71 -4.93 6.16 -1.46
N LEU A 72 -5.27 4.88 -1.63
CA LEU A 72 -4.45 3.77 -1.14
C LEU A 72 -3.04 3.79 -1.73
N ILE A 73 -2.92 4.01 -3.05
CA ILE A 73 -1.62 4.13 -3.73
C ILE A 73 -0.83 5.31 -3.15
N ASN A 74 -1.47 6.45 -2.90
CA ASN A 74 -0.81 7.62 -2.30
C ASN A 74 -0.30 7.32 -0.88
N VAL A 75 -1.09 6.62 -0.06
CA VAL A 75 -0.68 6.18 1.28
C VAL A 75 0.51 5.23 1.19
N GLN A 76 0.45 4.21 0.34
CA GLN A 76 1.54 3.24 0.16
C GLN A 76 2.85 3.90 -0.32
N ARG A 77 2.77 4.91 -1.20
CA ARG A 77 3.94 5.69 -1.62
C ARG A 77 4.55 6.46 -0.46
N ARG A 78 3.74 7.10 0.39
CA ARG A 78 4.23 7.79 1.60
C ARG A 78 4.87 6.82 2.59
N GLU A 79 4.29 5.63 2.77
CA GLU A 79 4.90 4.59 3.60
C GLU A 79 6.27 4.18 3.08
N ILE A 80 6.44 3.99 1.77
CA ILE A 80 7.74 3.70 1.15
C ILE A 80 8.74 4.84 1.39
N GLU A 81 8.31 6.10 1.28
CA GLU A 81 9.19 7.24 1.59
C GLU A 81 9.64 7.27 3.05
N VAL A 82 8.74 6.95 3.99
CA VAL A 82 9.06 6.83 5.42
C VAL A 82 10.06 5.69 5.64
N LEU A 83 9.83 4.51 5.04
CA LEU A 83 10.77 3.38 5.11
C LEU A 83 12.15 3.75 4.56
N ARG A 84 12.22 4.47 3.44
CA ARG A 84 13.49 4.97 2.86
C ARG A 84 14.21 5.96 3.77
N LYS A 85 13.47 6.81 4.49
CA LYS A 85 14.07 7.74 5.48
C LYS A 85 14.65 6.98 6.66
N GLU A 86 13.94 5.97 7.16
CA GLU A 86 14.39 5.15 8.27
C GLU A 86 15.60 4.29 7.89
N GLU A 87 15.60 3.70 6.68
CA GLU A 87 16.76 2.98 6.13
C GLU A 87 18.03 3.85 6.14
N ARG A 88 17.95 5.09 5.63
CA ARG A 88 19.06 6.04 5.66
C ARG A 88 19.51 6.42 7.08
N ARG A 89 18.56 6.54 8.00
CA ARG A 89 18.86 6.83 9.42
C ARG A 89 19.68 5.68 10.03
N LEU A 90 19.27 4.44 9.81
CA LEU A 90 19.98 3.26 10.30
C LEU A 90 21.37 3.12 9.64
N GLU A 91 21.51 3.42 8.34
CA GLU A 91 22.81 3.45 7.67
C GLU A 91 23.76 4.46 8.32
N GLY A 92 23.28 5.68 8.58
CA GLY A 92 24.07 6.69 9.29
C GLY A 92 24.46 6.25 10.71
N GLU A 93 23.59 5.51 11.39
CA GLU A 93 23.87 4.96 12.72
C GLU A 93 24.93 3.85 12.69
N ILE A 94 24.86 2.93 11.72
CA ILE A 94 25.88 1.90 11.47
C ILE A 94 27.23 2.54 11.19
N GLU A 95 27.27 3.56 10.31
CA GLU A 95 28.51 4.27 10.02
C GLU A 95 29.08 4.97 11.25
N ARG A 96 28.23 5.59 12.06
CA ARG A 96 28.64 6.24 13.32
C ARG A 96 29.27 5.23 14.28
N LEU A 97 28.62 4.09 14.49
CA LEU A 97 29.12 3.02 15.35
C LEU A 97 30.43 2.42 14.82
N ASN A 98 30.57 2.26 13.50
CA ASN A 98 31.82 1.82 12.89
C ASN A 98 32.97 2.81 13.10
N ARG A 99 32.70 4.12 12.95
CA ARG A 99 33.68 5.17 13.27
C ARG A 99 34.05 5.17 14.74
N GLU A 100 33.06 5.01 15.62
CA GLU A 100 33.27 4.91 17.06
C GLU A 100 34.15 3.71 17.43
N LEU A 101 33.87 2.53 16.85
CA LEU A 101 34.68 1.33 17.04
C LEU A 101 36.13 1.55 16.60
N LYS A 102 36.34 2.13 15.42
CA LYS A 102 37.68 2.44 14.90
C LYS A 102 38.42 3.42 15.82
N GLN A 103 37.75 4.49 16.25
CA GLN A 103 38.35 5.46 17.17
C GLN A 103 38.75 4.81 18.51
N LYS A 104 37.93 3.90 19.05
CA LYS A 104 38.29 3.16 20.28
C LYS A 104 39.50 2.27 20.07
N GLN A 105 39.60 1.60 18.92
CA GLN A 105 40.77 0.79 18.54
C GLN A 105 42.04 1.64 18.43
N ASP A 106 41.96 2.79 17.74
CA ASP A 106 43.09 3.71 17.56
C ASP A 106 43.52 4.33 18.90
N ASN A 107 42.56 4.75 19.74
CA ASN A 107 42.85 5.26 21.08
C ASN A 107 43.51 4.21 21.97
N TYR A 108 43.11 2.94 21.87
CA TYR A 108 43.78 1.84 22.57
C TYR A 108 45.20 1.64 22.06
N ALA A 109 45.41 1.60 20.73
CA ALA A 109 46.74 1.48 20.14
C ALA A 109 47.66 2.64 20.60
N ASN A 110 47.17 3.87 20.58
CA ASN A 110 47.89 5.06 21.05
C ASN A 110 48.18 5.02 22.55
N ALA A 111 47.23 4.60 23.38
CA ALA A 111 47.44 4.45 24.82
C ALA A 111 48.53 3.40 25.12
N ILE A 112 48.51 2.27 24.42
CA ILE A 112 49.55 1.25 24.54
C ILE A 112 50.90 1.80 24.06
N GLN A 113 50.97 2.43 22.88
CA GLN A 113 52.21 3.02 22.38
C GLN A 113 52.79 4.09 23.31
N GLY A 114 51.94 4.97 23.87
CA GLY A 114 52.35 6.00 24.81
C GLY A 114 52.98 5.43 26.09
N MET A 115 52.43 4.32 26.61
CA MET A 115 53.01 3.60 27.75
C MET A 115 54.35 2.91 27.38
N LEU A 116 54.53 2.56 26.11
CA LEU A 116 55.69 1.82 25.58
C LEU A 116 56.85 2.74 25.11
N ASN A 117 56.60 4.04 24.91
CA ASN A 117 57.57 5.00 24.33
C ASN A 117 58.64 5.52 25.32
N GLN A 118 58.67 5.04 26.56
CA GLN A 118 59.66 5.47 27.56
C GLN A 118 60.99 4.71 27.37
N LYS A 119 61.74 5.08 26.32
CA LYS A 119 63.11 4.67 25.93
C LYS A 119 63.47 3.18 25.82
N TYR A 120 62.73 2.24 26.41
CA TYR A 120 62.93 0.79 26.33
C TYR A 120 61.61 0.06 26.61
N SER A 121 60.71 -0.08 25.65
CA SER A 121 59.52 -0.94 25.86
C SER A 121 58.71 -1.18 24.59
N GLN A 122 59.20 -1.96 23.61
CA GLN A 122 58.28 -2.58 22.63
C GLN A 122 57.52 -3.78 23.23
N ASN A 123 57.76 -4.12 24.49
CA ASN A 123 57.25 -5.32 25.14
C ASN A 123 56.45 -4.95 26.39
N LYS A 124 55.15 -5.30 26.42
CA LYS A 124 54.27 -5.10 27.60
C LYS A 124 54.87 -5.68 28.88
N LEU A 125 55.64 -6.75 28.76
CA LEU A 125 56.37 -7.36 29.87
C LEU A 125 57.41 -6.39 30.46
N LEU A 126 58.14 -5.67 29.61
CA LEU A 126 59.19 -4.74 30.03
C LEU A 126 58.61 -3.51 30.74
N PHE A 127 57.45 -3.01 30.29
CA PHE A 127 56.72 -1.94 31.00
C PHE A 127 56.27 -2.36 32.41
N ILE A 128 55.78 -3.60 32.55
CA ILE A 128 55.39 -4.15 33.85
C ILE A 128 56.63 -4.30 34.74
N LEU A 129 57.74 -4.81 34.20
CA LEU A 129 58.96 -5.08 34.95
C LEU A 129 59.80 -3.83 35.27
N SER A 130 59.54 -2.68 34.64
CA SER A 130 60.23 -1.42 34.90
C SER A 130 59.69 -0.60 36.08
N GLY A 131 58.83 -1.20 36.93
CA GLY A 131 58.40 -0.57 38.18
C GLY A 131 59.57 -0.43 39.17
N GLN A 132 59.56 0.64 39.98
CA GLN A 132 60.58 0.90 41.02
C GLN A 132 60.50 -0.10 42.18
N SER A 133 59.40 -0.86 42.28
CA SER A 133 59.18 -1.91 43.27
C SER A 133 58.25 -3.00 42.73
N ILE A 134 58.29 -4.19 43.33
CA ILE A 134 57.38 -5.31 43.00
C ILE A 134 55.90 -4.86 43.08
N GLY A 135 55.56 -4.05 44.10
CA GLY A 135 54.20 -3.52 44.27
C GLY A 135 53.78 -2.57 43.14
N GLU A 136 54.71 -1.77 42.60
CA GLU A 136 54.42 -0.91 41.45
C GLU A 136 54.21 -1.72 40.16
N SER A 137 55.06 -2.72 39.92
CA SER A 137 54.94 -3.64 38.78
C SER A 137 53.60 -4.39 38.81
N LEU A 138 53.17 -4.85 39.99
CA LEU A 138 51.87 -5.52 40.18
C LEU A 138 50.70 -4.58 39.83
N ARG A 139 50.73 -3.32 40.28
CA ARG A 139 49.70 -2.32 39.95
C ARG A 139 49.65 -2.03 38.45
N ARG A 140 50.80 -1.91 37.78
CA ARG A 140 50.89 -1.71 36.31
C ARG A 140 50.30 -2.89 35.53
N MET A 141 50.58 -4.12 35.97
CA MET A 141 49.99 -5.34 35.38
C MET A 141 48.46 -5.33 35.52
N GLN A 142 47.96 -5.05 36.73
CA GLN A 142 46.53 -5.04 36.99
C GLN A 142 45.81 -3.97 36.16
N TYR A 143 46.39 -2.75 36.09
CA TYR A 143 45.85 -1.68 35.25
C TYR A 143 45.75 -2.08 33.78
N LEU A 144 46.81 -2.66 33.20
CA LEU A 144 46.79 -3.12 31.81
C LEU A 144 45.72 -4.20 31.58
N ARG A 145 45.56 -5.13 32.53
CA ARG A 145 44.54 -6.18 32.45
C ARG A 145 43.13 -5.59 32.46
N GLU A 146 42.83 -4.73 33.42
CA GLU A 146 41.51 -4.09 33.55
C GLU A 146 41.20 -3.19 32.34
N TYR A 147 42.18 -2.42 31.86
CA TYR A 147 41.99 -1.56 30.70
C TYR A 147 41.74 -2.37 29.41
N SER A 148 42.51 -3.43 29.16
CA SER A 148 42.27 -4.33 28.02
C SER A 148 40.91 -5.03 28.12
N LYS A 149 40.49 -5.42 29.32
CA LYS A 149 39.17 -6.03 29.55
C LYS A 149 38.04 -5.05 29.22
N TRP A 150 38.10 -3.84 29.78
CA TRP A 150 37.12 -2.80 29.52
C TRP A 150 37.00 -2.47 28.02
N GLN A 151 38.12 -2.33 27.31
CA GLN A 151 38.10 -2.09 25.86
C GLN A 151 37.47 -3.24 25.06
N LYS A 152 37.71 -4.48 25.46
CA LYS A 152 37.09 -5.65 24.83
C LYS A 152 35.58 -5.65 25.02
N GLU A 153 35.11 -5.30 26.22
CA GLU A 153 33.68 -5.19 26.53
C GLU A 153 33.01 -4.07 25.72
N GLN A 154 33.64 -2.89 25.62
CA GLN A 154 33.14 -1.78 24.82
C GLN A 154 33.05 -2.15 23.32
N ALA A 155 34.08 -2.79 22.78
CA ALA A 155 34.08 -3.24 21.38
C ALA A 155 33.01 -4.31 21.11
N ALA A 156 32.77 -5.22 22.07
CA ALA A 156 31.73 -6.22 21.96
C ALA A 156 30.34 -5.58 21.96
N GLU A 157 30.10 -4.59 22.82
CA GLU A 157 28.83 -3.87 22.89
C GLU A 157 28.54 -3.10 21.58
N ILE A 158 29.51 -2.37 21.04
CA ILE A 158 29.35 -1.68 19.75
C ILE A 158 29.03 -2.66 18.62
N LYS A 159 29.72 -3.81 18.58
CA LYS A 159 29.44 -4.87 17.59
C LYS A 159 28.02 -5.42 17.72
N ARG A 160 27.57 -5.70 18.95
CA ARG A 160 26.21 -6.17 19.21
C ARG A 160 25.17 -5.15 18.74
N GLN A 161 25.36 -3.87 19.03
CA GLN A 161 24.48 -2.80 18.57
C GLN A 161 24.43 -2.72 17.04
N ASN A 162 25.60 -2.81 16.38
CA ASN A 162 25.68 -2.85 14.91
C ASN A 162 24.92 -4.05 14.32
N GLU A 163 25.05 -5.24 14.91
CA GLU A 163 24.33 -6.43 14.46
C GLU A 163 22.81 -6.28 14.61
N GLU A 164 22.34 -5.72 15.73
CA GLU A 164 20.92 -5.45 15.95
C GLU A 164 20.36 -4.43 14.95
N ILE A 165 21.09 -3.34 14.70
CA ILE A 165 20.70 -2.31 13.72
C ILE A 165 20.71 -2.88 12.30
N THR A 166 21.70 -3.70 11.96
CA THR A 166 21.78 -4.35 10.64
C THR A 166 20.58 -5.27 10.39
N LYS A 167 20.21 -6.10 11.38
CA LYS A 167 19.01 -6.95 11.29
C LYS A 167 17.73 -6.12 11.10
N LYS A 168 17.59 -5.00 11.83
CA LYS A 168 16.46 -4.08 11.66
C LYS A 168 16.43 -3.48 10.25
N ARG A 169 17.59 -3.08 9.71
CA ARG A 169 17.71 -2.55 8.35
C ARG A 169 17.29 -3.57 7.30
N GLU A 170 17.76 -4.82 7.42
CA GLU A 170 17.38 -5.91 6.50
C GLU A 170 15.87 -6.15 6.50
N ALA A 171 15.24 -6.18 7.68
CA ALA A 171 13.80 -6.30 7.80
C ALA A 171 13.04 -5.14 7.12
N LEU A 172 13.54 -3.90 7.26
CA LEU A 172 12.94 -2.73 6.59
C LEU A 172 13.11 -2.78 5.07
N ILE A 173 14.25 -3.24 4.56
CA ILE A 173 14.49 -3.43 3.13
C ILE A 173 13.49 -4.43 2.57
N GLN A 174 13.30 -5.57 3.26
CA GLN A 174 12.33 -6.57 2.82
C GLN A 174 10.90 -6.00 2.82
N ALA A 175 10.49 -5.32 3.89
CA ALA A 175 9.16 -4.69 3.96
C ALA A 175 8.93 -3.64 2.86
N LYS A 176 9.98 -2.89 2.48
CA LYS A 176 9.94 -1.94 1.36
C LYS A 176 9.74 -2.66 0.03
N LEU A 177 10.51 -3.72 -0.23
CA LEU A 177 10.42 -4.51 -1.46
C LEU A 177 9.04 -5.15 -1.63
N ASP A 178 8.49 -5.71 -0.56
CA ASP A 178 7.16 -6.32 -0.57
C ASP A 178 6.07 -5.28 -0.91
N LYS A 179 6.18 -4.06 -0.37
CA LYS A 179 5.28 -2.94 -0.69
C LYS A 179 5.45 -2.43 -2.12
N GLU A 180 6.68 -2.30 -2.61
CA GLU A 180 6.94 -1.91 -4.01
C GLU A 180 6.39 -2.94 -4.99
N LYS A 181 6.51 -4.24 -4.67
CA LYS A 181 5.92 -5.33 -5.46
C LYS A 181 4.38 -5.28 -5.46
N ALA A 182 3.77 -5.05 -4.29
CA ALA A 182 2.32 -4.90 -4.18
C ALA A 182 1.79 -3.73 -5.03
N LEU A 183 2.51 -2.62 -5.06
CA LEU A 183 2.20 -1.46 -5.91
C LEU A 183 2.35 -1.74 -7.40
N ALA A 184 3.36 -2.52 -7.81
CA ALA A 184 3.56 -2.89 -9.21
C ALA A 184 2.50 -3.87 -9.73
N SER A 185 1.84 -4.61 -8.83
CA SER A 185 0.79 -5.57 -9.15
C SER A 185 -0.63 -5.00 -9.21
N LEU A 186 -0.80 -3.70 -8.94
CA LEU A 186 -2.07 -2.97 -8.91
C LEU A 186 -2.41 -2.34 -10.27
#